data_AF-A0A183LCR1-F1
#
_entry.id   AF-A0A183LCR1-F1
#
_cell.length_a   1.000
_cell.length_b   1.000
_cell.length_c   1.000
_cell.angle_alpha   90.00
_cell.angle_beta   90.00
_cell.angle_gamma   90.00
#
_symmetry.space_group_name_H-M   'P 1'
#
loop_
_entity.id
_entity.type
_entity.pdbx_description
1 polymer ?
#
loop_
_entity_poly.entity_id
_entity_poly.type
_entity_poly.pdbx_seq_one_letter_code
_entity_poly.pdbx_strand_id
1 'polypeptide(L)'
;MTSNSLIEAGSIVMLRAIELEKQLKFTESLTCYEESIGLFIKALRSIPDNTQPEFKDRFRLKVSEYITHAEKLKEKLKKESENGNYHEQIVIEEGATGYSYKKVFGRFLEDGTVSKVWVEDPYIRNSYQIENFSHFCEVIVQSVSKVKNIYLTTGEDAQVC
;
A
#
# COMPACT_ATOMS: atom_id res chain seq x y z
N MET A 1 18.83 -9.92 -14.91
CA MET A 1 17.62 -10.75 -14.75
C MET A 1 17.09 -11.09 -16.13
N THR A 2 16.81 -12.37 -16.41
CA THR A 2 16.26 -12.79 -17.71
C THR A 2 14.78 -12.41 -17.81
N SER A 3 14.23 -12.26 -19.03
CA SER A 3 12.80 -11.94 -19.23
C SER A 3 11.88 -12.90 -18.48
N ASN A 4 12.21 -14.19 -18.46
CA ASN A 4 11.44 -15.22 -17.76
C ASN A 4 11.41 -15.00 -16.23
N SER A 5 12.54 -14.61 -15.62
CA SER A 5 12.58 -14.34 -14.18
C SER A 5 11.70 -13.14 -13.78
N LEU A 6 11.56 -12.14 -14.66
CA LEU A 6 10.67 -11.00 -14.44
C LEU A 6 9.19 -11.40 -14.57
N ILE A 7 8.86 -12.29 -15.52
CA ILE A 7 7.50 -12.81 -15.69
C ILE A 7 7.11 -13.65 -14.47
N GLU A 8 8.01 -14.49 -13.98
CA GLU A 8 7.77 -15.33 -12.81
C GLU A 8 7.53 -14.48 -11.55
N ALA A 9 8.43 -13.52 -11.27
CA ALA A 9 8.27 -12.58 -10.17
C ALA A 9 6.96 -11.78 -10.28
N GLY A 10 6.63 -11.28 -11.47
CA GLY A 10 5.38 -10.56 -11.72
C GLY A 10 4.14 -11.44 -11.50
N SER A 11 4.21 -12.72 -11.87
CA SER A 11 3.11 -13.68 -11.70
C SER A 11 2.82 -13.96 -10.22
N ILE A 12 3.86 -14.10 -9.40
CA ILE A 12 3.72 -14.29 -7.95
C ILE A 12 3.01 -13.09 -7.32
N VAL A 13 3.44 -11.87 -7.65
CA VAL A 13 2.84 -10.64 -7.14
C VAL A 13 1.40 -10.47 -7.65
N MET A 14 1.14 -10.83 -8.90
CA MET A 14 -0.21 -10.81 -9.49
C MET A 14 -1.18 -11.75 -8.77
N LEU A 15 -0.75 -12.98 -8.45
CA LEU A 15 -1.56 -13.92 -7.66
C LEU A 15 -1.88 -13.35 -6.28
N ARG A 16 -0.91 -12.67 -5.65
CA ARG A 16 -1.14 -11.98 -4.38
C ARG A 16 -2.16 -10.84 -4.53
N ALA A 17 -2.12 -10.07 -5.61
CA ALA A 17 -3.09 -9.01 -5.89
C ALA A 17 -4.52 -9.55 -5.95
N ILE A 18 -4.73 -10.67 -6.65
CA ILE A 18 -6.04 -11.32 -6.79
C ILE A 18 -6.55 -11.85 -5.44
N GLU A 19 -5.66 -12.44 -4.62
CA GLU A 19 -6.04 -12.94 -3.30
C GLU A 19 -6.45 -11.80 -2.35
N LEU A 20 -5.73 -10.68 -2.38
CA LEU A 20 -6.08 -9.48 -1.61
C LEU A 20 -7.41 -8.88 -2.07
N GLU A 21 -7.71 -8.91 -3.37
CA GLU A 21 -8.98 -8.45 -3.92
C GLU A 21 -10.15 -9.28 -3.36
N LYS A 22 -10.00 -10.60 -3.27
CA LYS A 22 -11.01 -11.50 -2.67
C LYS A 22 -11.23 -11.21 -1.18
N GLN A 23 -10.19 -10.77 -0.49
CA GLN A 23 -10.25 -10.38 0.92
C GLN A 23 -10.79 -8.95 1.13
N LEU A 24 -11.25 -8.29 0.06
CA LEU A 24 -11.73 -6.89 0.06
C LEU A 24 -10.66 -5.87 0.46
N LYS A 25 -9.38 -6.27 0.46
CA LYS A 25 -8.22 -5.41 0.71
C LYS A 25 -7.83 -4.69 -0.58
N PHE A 26 -8.74 -3.87 -1.08
CA PHE A 26 -8.67 -3.30 -2.43
C PHE A 26 -7.46 -2.38 -2.64
N THR A 27 -7.01 -1.63 -1.63
CA THR A 27 -5.79 -0.80 -1.70
C THR A 27 -4.52 -1.65 -1.80
N GLU A 28 -4.34 -2.66 -0.93
CA GLU A 28 -3.20 -3.59 -1.01
C GLU A 28 -3.20 -4.34 -2.34
N SER A 29 -4.38 -4.78 -2.78
CA SER A 29 -4.59 -5.43 -4.06
C SER A 29 -4.14 -4.52 -5.21
N LEU A 30 -4.57 -3.25 -5.22
CA LEU A 30 -4.19 -2.27 -6.25
C LEU A 30 -2.67 -2.07 -6.31
N THR A 31 -1.99 -1.94 -5.16
CA THR A 31 -0.53 -1.82 -5.12
C THR A 31 0.14 -3.05 -5.75
N CYS A 32 -0.29 -4.27 -5.41
CA CYS A 32 0.24 -5.48 -6.02
C CYS A 32 -0.06 -5.57 -7.54
N TYR A 33 -1.22 -5.08 -8.00
CA TYR A 33 -1.51 -4.96 -9.43
C TYR A 33 -0.53 -4.01 -10.13
N GLU A 34 -0.30 -2.81 -9.58
CA GLU A 34 0.62 -1.82 -10.16
C GLU A 34 2.07 -2.35 -10.20
N GLU A 35 2.53 -3.02 -9.14
CA GLU A 35 3.88 -3.63 -9.08
C GLU A 35 4.06 -4.76 -10.12
N SER A 36 3.11 -5.69 -10.18
CA SER A 36 3.16 -6.84 -11.10
C SER A 36 3.10 -6.38 -12.57
N ILE A 37 2.25 -5.41 -12.90
CA ILE A 37 2.20 -4.77 -14.21
C ILE A 37 3.54 -4.12 -14.55
N GLY A 38 4.16 -3.43 -13.60
CA GLY A 38 5.50 -2.85 -13.76
C GLY A 38 6.57 -3.89 -14.10
N LEU A 39 6.52 -5.07 -13.46
CA LEU A 39 7.41 -6.19 -13.77
C LEU A 39 7.13 -6.77 -15.17
N PHE A 40 5.88 -6.91 -15.55
CA PHE A 40 5.50 -7.41 -16.88
C PHE A 40 5.91 -6.45 -18.01
N ILE A 41 5.79 -5.13 -17.81
CA ILE A 41 6.29 -4.13 -18.76
C ILE A 41 7.81 -4.22 -18.90
N LYS A 42 8.55 -4.40 -17.80
CA LYS A 42 10.01 -4.61 -17.83
C LYS A 42 10.37 -5.90 -18.59
N ALA A 43 9.61 -6.97 -18.38
CA ALA A 43 9.78 -8.23 -19.11
C ALA A 43 9.54 -8.04 -20.62
N LEU A 44 8.45 -7.38 -21.01
CA LEU A 44 8.10 -7.08 -22.41
C LEU A 44 9.19 -6.28 -23.13
N ARG A 45 9.80 -5.31 -22.46
CA ARG A 45 10.92 -4.52 -22.99
C ARG A 45 12.20 -5.34 -23.16
N SER A 46 12.36 -6.40 -22.38
CA SER A 46 13.56 -7.26 -22.39
C SER A 46 13.50 -8.37 -23.46
N ILE A 47 12.33 -8.62 -24.06
CA ILE A 47 12.15 -9.62 -25.13
C ILE A 47 12.47 -8.96 -26.49
N PRO A 48 13.47 -9.46 -27.25
CA PRO A 48 13.77 -8.95 -28.59
C PRO A 48 12.57 -9.12 -29.55
N ASP A 49 12.32 -8.17 -30.44
CA ASP A 49 11.17 -8.22 -31.36
C ASP A 49 11.19 -9.43 -32.32
N ASN A 50 12.37 -9.99 -32.58
CA ASN A 50 12.53 -11.16 -33.45
C ASN A 50 12.30 -12.51 -32.73
N THR A 51 12.09 -12.49 -31.40
CA THR A 51 11.91 -13.71 -30.59
C THR A 51 10.43 -13.90 -30.23
N GLN A 52 9.81 -14.95 -30.75
CA GLN A 52 8.42 -15.37 -30.42
C GLN A 52 7.38 -14.22 -30.45
N PRO A 53 7.13 -13.62 -31.63
CA PRO A 53 6.22 -12.47 -31.78
C PRO A 53 4.80 -12.77 -31.26
N GLU A 54 4.27 -13.97 -31.54
CA GLU A 54 2.93 -14.38 -31.07
C GLU A 54 2.82 -14.40 -29.54
N PHE A 55 3.85 -14.89 -28.84
CA PHE A 55 3.88 -14.88 -27.38
C PHE A 55 3.91 -13.45 -26.85
N LYS A 56 4.75 -12.59 -27.45
CA LYS A 56 4.89 -11.19 -27.05
C LYS A 56 3.57 -10.44 -27.20
N ASP A 57 2.83 -10.68 -28.28
CA ASP A 57 1.54 -10.04 -28.52
C ASP A 57 0.44 -10.55 -27.57
N ARG A 58 0.35 -11.86 -27.34
CA ARG A 58 -0.56 -12.42 -26.33
C ARG A 58 -0.26 -11.89 -24.94
N PHE A 59 1.02 -11.77 -24.59
CA PHE A 59 1.43 -11.26 -23.30
C PHE A 59 1.13 -9.76 -23.15
N ARG A 60 1.35 -8.94 -24.19
CA ARG A 60 0.92 -7.54 -24.23
C ARG A 60 -0.58 -7.38 -24.00
N LEU A 61 -1.39 -8.19 -24.68
CA LEU A 61 -2.85 -8.19 -24.49
C LEU A 61 -3.21 -8.48 -23.03
N LYS A 62 -2.59 -9.51 -22.44
CA LYS A 62 -2.81 -9.87 -21.03
C LYS A 62 -2.42 -8.74 -20.07
N VAL A 63 -1.29 -8.09 -20.31
CA VAL A 63 -0.85 -6.93 -19.51
C VAL A 63 -1.83 -5.76 -19.65
N SER A 64 -2.36 -5.53 -20.86
CA SER A 64 -3.39 -4.51 -21.09
C SER A 64 -4.67 -4.81 -20.32
N GLU A 65 -5.12 -6.07 -20.28
CA GLU A 65 -6.28 -6.47 -19.46
C GLU A 65 -6.05 -6.15 -17.97
N TYR A 66 -4.86 -6.46 -17.45
CA TYR A 66 -4.51 -6.17 -16.05
C TYR A 66 -4.46 -4.66 -15.78
N ILE A 67 -3.95 -3.85 -16.71
CA ILE A 67 -3.97 -2.39 -16.60
C ILE A 67 -5.40 -1.88 -16.50
N THR A 68 -6.27 -2.29 -17.43
CA THR A 68 -7.69 -1.88 -17.42
C THR A 68 -8.40 -2.30 -16.13
N HIS A 69 -8.09 -3.48 -15.59
CA HIS A 69 -8.64 -3.93 -14.30
C HIS A 69 -8.16 -3.05 -13.14
N ALA A 70 -6.85 -2.77 -13.06
CA ALA A 70 -6.27 -1.92 -12.03
C ALA A 70 -6.84 -0.48 -12.08
N GLU A 71 -7.03 0.08 -13.28
CA GLU A 71 -7.66 1.40 -13.46
C GLU A 71 -9.10 1.42 -12.95
N LYS A 72 -9.91 0.41 -13.28
CA LYS A 72 -11.30 0.29 -12.77
C LYS A 72 -11.34 0.16 -11.25
N LEU A 73 -10.43 -0.63 -10.68
CA LEU A 73 -10.32 -0.79 -9.23
C LEU A 73 -9.95 0.55 -8.57
N LYS A 74 -9.01 1.29 -9.15
CA LYS A 74 -8.60 2.63 -8.70
C LYS A 74 -9.74 3.65 -8.77
N GLU A 75 -10.52 3.65 -9.83
CA GLU A 75 -11.71 4.50 -9.95
C GLU A 75 -12.77 4.16 -8.89
N LYS A 76 -13.00 2.87 -8.63
CA LYS A 76 -13.94 2.42 -7.59
C LYS A 76 -13.50 2.92 -6.21
N LEU A 77 -12.22 2.74 -5.88
CA LEU A 77 -11.62 3.24 -4.64
C LEU A 77 -11.75 4.76 -4.50
N LYS A 78 -11.47 5.50 -5.57
CA LYS A 78 -11.59 6.96 -5.57
C LYS A 78 -13.04 7.40 -5.33
N LYS A 79 -14.01 6.78 -6.00
CA LYS A 79 -15.44 7.07 -5.80
C LYS A 79 -15.90 6.74 -4.39
N GLU A 80 -15.48 5.61 -3.82
CA GLU A 80 -15.83 5.25 -2.44
C GLU A 80 -15.17 6.21 -1.44
N SER A 81 -13.95 6.66 -1.69
CA SER A 81 -13.24 7.65 -0.86
C SER A 81 -13.89 9.04 -0.93
N GLU A 82 -14.27 9.51 -2.12
CA GLU A 82 -14.94 10.80 -2.32
C GLU A 82 -16.33 10.83 -1.67
N ASN A 83 -17.02 9.69 -1.65
CA ASN A 83 -18.31 9.53 -0.97
C ASN A 83 -18.16 9.37 0.56
N GLY A 84 -16.93 9.39 1.11
CA GLY A 84 -16.66 9.18 2.54
C GLY A 84 -16.94 7.76 3.05
N ASN A 85 -17.27 6.83 2.15
CA ASN A 85 -17.71 5.47 2.47
C ASN A 85 -16.62 4.42 2.27
N TYR A 86 -15.41 4.80 1.87
CA TYR A 86 -14.28 3.87 1.82
C TYR A 86 -13.66 3.72 3.21
N HIS A 87 -14.00 2.62 3.88
CA HIS A 87 -13.31 2.16 5.08
C HIS A 87 -12.61 0.84 4.78
N GLU A 88 -11.29 0.86 4.79
CA GLU A 88 -10.51 -0.38 4.84
C GLU A 88 -10.31 -0.77 6.30
N GLN A 89 -10.80 -1.95 6.67
CA GLN A 89 -10.66 -2.48 8.02
C GLN A 89 -9.54 -3.51 8.06
N ILE A 90 -8.55 -3.26 8.92
CA ILE A 90 -7.52 -4.25 9.27
C ILE A 90 -7.91 -4.85 10.62
N VAL A 91 -8.20 -6.14 10.65
CA VAL A 91 -8.39 -6.90 11.89
C VAL A 91 -7.03 -7.43 12.33
N ILE A 92 -6.61 -7.07 13.55
CA ILE A 92 -5.39 -7.57 14.19
C ILE A 92 -5.82 -8.55 15.27
N GLU A 93 -5.61 -9.85 15.02
CA GLU A 93 -5.98 -10.92 15.94
C GLU A 93 -5.08 -10.93 17.19
N GLU A 94 -5.59 -11.53 18.27
CA GLU A 94 -4.81 -11.68 19.50
C GLU A 94 -3.53 -12.50 19.24
N GLY A 95 -2.39 -11.99 19.73
CA GLY A 95 -1.07 -12.60 19.51
C GLY A 95 -0.51 -12.44 18.09
N ALA A 96 -1.20 -11.73 17.19
CA ALA A 96 -0.70 -11.48 15.85
C ALA A 96 0.56 -10.60 15.86
N THR A 97 1.50 -10.88 14.95
CA THR A 97 2.74 -10.12 14.79
C THR A 97 2.84 -9.56 13.38
N GLY A 98 3.75 -8.61 13.15
CA GLY A 98 4.00 -8.01 11.83
C GLY A 98 3.18 -6.74 11.51
N TYR A 99 2.44 -6.20 12.49
CA TYR A 99 1.63 -4.98 12.35
C TYR A 99 2.35 -3.75 12.93
N SER A 100 3.57 -3.49 12.48
CA SER A 100 4.28 -2.27 12.88
C SER A 100 3.61 -1.01 12.30
N TYR A 101 3.86 0.16 12.89
CA TYR A 101 3.37 1.42 12.35
C TYR A 101 3.75 1.64 10.89
N LYS A 102 4.96 1.24 10.49
CA LYS A 102 5.39 1.29 9.08
C LYS A 102 4.52 0.42 8.19
N LYS A 103 4.17 -0.78 8.63
CA LYS A 103 3.33 -1.70 7.84
C LYS A 103 1.90 -1.19 7.69
N VAL A 104 1.33 -0.63 8.76
CA VAL A 104 -0.05 -0.13 8.78
C VAL A 104 -0.19 1.19 8.03
N PHE A 105 0.72 2.15 8.28
CA PHE A 105 0.60 3.52 7.79
C PHE A 105 1.47 3.84 6.58
N GLY A 106 2.53 3.07 6.30
CA GLY A 106 3.55 3.41 5.30
C GLY A 106 2.98 3.71 3.91
N ARG A 107 2.10 2.86 3.41
CA ARG A 107 1.45 3.02 2.09
C ARG A 107 0.70 4.35 1.93
N PHE A 108 0.17 4.91 3.01
CA PHE A 108 -0.57 6.18 2.98
C PHE A 108 0.36 7.40 2.98
N LEU A 109 1.66 7.19 3.17
CA LEU A 109 2.68 8.23 3.21
C LEU A 109 3.63 8.16 2.01
N GLU A 110 3.55 7.11 1.20
CA GLU A 110 4.44 6.85 0.06
C GLU A 110 4.17 7.75 -1.15
N ASP A 111 2.94 8.22 -1.33
CA ASP A 111 2.58 9.11 -2.44
C ASP A 111 3.18 10.53 -2.32
N GLY A 112 3.75 10.85 -1.15
CA GLY A 112 4.43 12.11 -0.89
C GLY A 112 3.51 13.33 -0.70
N THR A 113 2.19 13.12 -0.65
CA THR A 113 1.21 14.21 -0.65
C THR A 113 0.89 14.76 0.74
N VAL A 114 1.22 13.99 1.78
CA VAL A 114 0.87 14.32 3.17
C VAL A 114 1.79 15.42 3.70
N SER A 115 1.20 16.52 4.18
CA SER A 115 1.94 17.68 4.72
C SER A 115 1.67 17.96 6.20
N LYS A 116 0.57 17.43 6.74
CA LYS A 116 0.13 17.61 8.12
C LYS A 116 -0.52 16.32 8.59
N VAL A 117 -0.29 15.96 9.86
CA VAL A 117 -0.86 14.78 10.50
C VAL A 117 -1.58 15.21 11.77
N TRP A 118 -2.79 14.71 11.98
CA TRP A 118 -3.55 14.87 13.22
C TRP A 118 -3.70 13.50 13.86
N VAL A 119 -3.39 13.42 15.15
CA VAL A 119 -3.51 12.21 15.96
C VAL A 119 -4.39 12.53 17.15
N GLU A 120 -5.46 11.77 17.31
CA GLU A 120 -6.34 11.84 18.47
C GLU A 120 -6.27 10.49 19.19
N ASP A 121 -5.47 10.43 20.25
CA ASP A 121 -5.29 9.22 21.06
C ASP A 121 -5.41 9.59 22.53
N PRO A 122 -6.47 9.16 23.24
CA PRO A 122 -6.73 9.56 24.62
C PRO A 122 -5.72 8.99 25.62
N TYR A 123 -4.85 8.06 25.20
CA TYR A 123 -4.02 7.25 26.08
C TYR A 123 -2.52 7.54 26.00
N ILE A 124 -2.04 8.59 25.32
CA ILE A 124 -0.59 8.88 25.31
C ILE A 124 -0.18 9.54 26.64
N ARG A 125 0.07 8.72 27.68
CA ARG A 125 0.37 9.17 29.05
C ARG A 125 1.55 8.45 29.69
N ASN A 126 1.57 7.12 29.61
CA ASN A 126 2.63 6.28 30.17
C ASN A 126 3.86 6.22 29.26
N SER A 127 5.02 5.89 29.81
CA SER A 127 6.30 5.83 29.07
C SER A 127 6.22 4.98 27.80
N TYR A 128 5.63 3.77 27.86
CA TYR A 128 5.49 2.91 26.69
C TYR A 128 4.55 3.50 25.61
N GLN A 129 3.56 4.30 26.01
CA GLN A 129 2.62 4.96 25.08
C GLN A 129 3.30 6.14 24.38
N ILE A 130 4.16 6.85 25.11
CA ILE A 130 5.04 7.89 24.55
C ILE A 130 6.05 7.28 23.57
N GLU A 131 6.66 6.15 23.92
CA GLU A 131 7.57 5.41 23.03
C GLU A 131 6.84 4.95 21.75
N ASN A 132 5.62 4.41 21.89
CA ASN A 132 4.78 4.07 20.75
C ASN A 132 4.52 5.27 19.83
N PHE A 133 4.15 6.41 20.40
CA PHE A 133 3.96 7.64 19.61
C PHE A 133 5.27 8.12 18.95
N SER A 134 6.41 7.95 19.63
CA SER A 134 7.73 8.24 19.05
C SER A 134 8.01 7.36 17.83
N HIS A 135 7.78 6.05 17.91
CA HIS A 135 7.93 5.15 16.77
C HIS A 135 6.98 5.48 15.61
N PHE A 136 5.76 5.94 15.91
CA PHE A 136 4.86 6.45 14.89
C PHE A 136 5.43 7.70 14.19
N CYS A 137 5.99 8.64 14.96
CA CYS A 137 6.65 9.83 14.41
C CYS A 137 7.87 9.47 13.55
N GLU A 138 8.67 8.48 13.95
CA GLU A 138 9.80 7.97 13.16
C GLU A 138 9.35 7.50 11.78
N VAL A 139 8.23 6.78 11.69
CA VAL A 139 7.66 6.32 10.42
C VAL A 139 7.26 7.50 9.54
N ILE A 140 6.63 8.52 10.13
CA ILE A 140 6.24 9.74 9.39
C ILE A 140 7.48 10.45 8.84
N VAL A 141 8.50 10.68 9.67
CA VAL A 141 9.71 11.40 9.28
C VAL A 141 10.53 10.65 8.24
N GLN A 142 10.55 9.32 8.30
CA GLN A 142 11.23 8.46 7.31
C GLN A 142 10.47 8.31 6.00
N SER A 143 9.21 8.74 5.94
CA SER A 143 8.39 8.61 4.74
C SER A 143 8.81 9.59 3.63
N VAL A 144 8.37 9.32 2.40
CA VAL A 144 8.57 10.22 1.24
C VAL A 144 7.82 11.55 1.44
N SER A 145 6.73 11.51 2.21
CA SER A 145 5.92 12.68 2.55
C SER A 145 6.67 13.68 3.41
N LYS A 146 6.73 14.92 2.96
CA LYS A 146 7.38 16.03 3.68
C LYS A 146 6.43 16.63 4.73
N VAL A 147 6.06 15.80 5.71
CA VAL A 147 5.18 16.23 6.81
C VAL A 147 5.87 17.33 7.61
N LYS A 148 5.18 18.46 7.76
CA LYS A 148 5.70 19.66 8.44
C LYS A 148 5.22 19.78 9.88
N ASN A 149 4.00 19.31 10.16
CA ASN A 149 3.36 19.45 11.46
C ASN A 149 2.65 18.16 11.84
N ILE A 150 2.82 17.76 13.09
CA ILE A 150 2.05 16.69 13.73
C ILE A 150 1.30 17.35 14.88
N TYR A 151 -0.03 17.26 14.85
CA TYR A 151 -0.91 17.77 15.89
C TYR A 151 -1.40 16.58 16.71
N LEU A 152 -1.04 16.53 18.00
CA LEU A 152 -1.49 15.49 18.91
C LEU A 152 -2.53 16.06 19.87
N THR A 153 -3.70 15.44 19.90
CA THR A 153 -4.71 15.59 20.95
C THR A 153 -4.70 14.34 21.81
N THR A 154 -4.42 14.50 23.10
CA THR A 154 -4.45 13.38 24.05
C THR A 154 -5.26 13.72 25.30
N GLY A 155 -5.61 12.69 26.07
CA GLY A 155 -6.36 12.87 27.30
C GLY A 155 -5.46 13.35 28.43
N GLU A 156 -5.98 14.24 29.25
CA GLU A 156 -5.30 14.73 30.44
C GLU A 156 -5.02 13.58 31.42
N ASP A 157 -3.84 13.60 32.03
CA ASP A 157 -3.53 12.65 33.08
C ASP A 157 -4.35 12.98 34.34
N ALA A 158 -5.04 11.98 34.88
CA ALA A 158 -5.87 12.16 36.07
C ALA A 158 -5.02 12.19 37.36
N GLN A 159 -3.70 12.04 37.27
CA GLN A 159 -2.78 12.22 38.39
C GLN A 159 -2.42 13.69 38.60
N VAL A 160 -3.42 14.48 39.01
CA VAL A 160 -3.17 15.66 39.83
C VAL A 160 -3.43 15.23 41.28
N CYS A 161 -2.37 14.90 42.00
CA CYS A 161 -2.39 14.87 43.46
C CYS A 161 -2.12 16.27 44.01
#